data_AF-A0A9R0ZPZ4-F1
#
_entry.id   AF-A0A9R0ZPZ4-F1
#
_cell.length_a   1.000
_cell.length_b   1.000
_cell.length_c   1.000
_cell.angle_alpha   90.00
_cell.angle_beta   90.00
_cell.angle_gamma   90.00
#
_symmetry.space_group_name_H-M   'P 1'
#
loop_
_entity.id
_entity.type
_entity.pdbx_description
1 polymer ?
#
loop_
_entity_poly.entity_id
_entity_poly.type
_entity_poly.pdbx_seq_one_letter_code
_entity_poly.pdbx_strand_id
1 'polypeptide(L)'
;MLNGFGRMPLVNNNTYLELAKRDFNRCQVQHQLEWHGLQKWFIENGLETFGVALRDVLRAYFLAAACIFEPSRATERLAWAKVSVLANIITKYLHSDLSGNEMMERFMHGGLHEGNSTISWRKGDAKEDILVGVLQQFIDLLAQETLPVGEGPMYINNLLRCAWIEWMMQLINREDDTYDSSVIQAGSCMVHDKQTFLLLVKIIEICGGRIGEASSMINSKDGACFIQLASSICDNLHHKMLLSQDTETNEAAMSHMDEKIEAGMQELTQNFLQTHDDGASSETKRTLLSVVRSCYYAANCPRHVFDRHVSKVIFEHVF
;
A
#
# COMPACT_ATOMS: atom_id res chain seq x y z
N MET A 1 -17.40 35.33 -47.26
CA MET A 1 -16.55 35.12 -46.07
C MET A 1 -16.49 33.63 -45.80
N LEU A 2 -15.37 32.98 -46.11
CA LEU A 2 -15.14 31.58 -45.75
C LEU A 2 -14.41 31.58 -44.40
N ASN A 3 -15.13 31.28 -43.33
CA ASN A 3 -14.52 30.93 -42.05
C ASN A 3 -13.82 29.58 -42.23
N GLY A 4 -12.52 29.61 -42.55
CA GLY A 4 -11.72 28.40 -42.66
C GLY A 4 -11.57 27.73 -41.30
N PHE A 5 -11.90 26.44 -41.23
CA PHE A 5 -11.62 25.61 -40.06
C PHE A 5 -10.10 25.57 -39.82
N GLY A 6 -9.61 26.32 -38.83
CA GLY A 6 -8.21 26.28 -38.40
C GLY A 6 -7.92 25.00 -37.60
N ARG A 7 -6.85 24.29 -37.93
CA ARG A 7 -6.30 23.22 -37.08
C ARG A 7 -5.36 23.82 -36.02
N MET A 8 -5.35 23.24 -34.82
CA MET A 8 -4.42 23.59 -33.73
C MET A 8 -3.29 22.53 -33.63
N PRO A 9 -2.19 22.63 -34.39
CA PRO A 9 -1.20 21.55 -34.55
C PRO A 9 -0.37 21.24 -33.29
N LEU A 10 -0.34 22.16 -32.31
CA LEU A 10 0.30 21.93 -31.01
C LEU A 10 -0.64 21.27 -29.99
N VAL A 11 -1.94 21.20 -30.28
CA VAL A 11 -2.96 20.57 -29.44
C VAL A 11 -3.39 19.22 -30.03
N ASN A 12 -3.73 19.20 -31.33
CA ASN A 12 -4.08 18.00 -32.08
C ASN A 12 -2.86 17.50 -32.85
N ASN A 13 -1.99 16.76 -32.16
CA ASN A 13 -0.69 16.35 -32.68
C ASN A 13 -0.53 14.82 -32.67
N ASN A 14 -0.38 14.21 -33.84
CA ASN A 14 -0.21 12.76 -33.95
C ASN A 14 1.13 12.27 -33.37
N THR A 15 2.18 13.08 -33.36
CA THR A 15 3.47 12.72 -32.75
C THR A 15 3.32 12.55 -31.24
N TYR A 16 2.55 13.43 -30.57
CA TYR A 16 2.28 13.30 -29.14
C TYR A 16 1.44 12.06 -28.84
N LEU A 17 0.43 11.77 -29.67
CA LEU A 17 -0.38 10.57 -29.55
C LEU A 17 0.46 9.30 -29.68
N GLU A 18 1.29 9.20 -30.73
CA GLU A 18 2.14 8.03 -30.95
C GLU A 18 3.21 7.85 -29.86
N LEU A 19 3.76 8.96 -29.35
CA LEU A 19 4.66 8.91 -28.19
C LEU A 19 3.94 8.38 -26.95
N ALA A 20 2.74 8.88 -26.65
CA ALA A 20 1.95 8.45 -25.49
C ALA A 20 1.59 6.96 -25.57
N LYS A 21 1.19 6.47 -26.75
CA LYS A 21 0.93 5.04 -26.98
C LYS A 21 2.18 4.19 -26.68
N ARG A 22 3.32 4.56 -27.25
CA ARG A 22 4.57 3.81 -27.08
C ARG A 22 5.04 3.80 -25.62
N ASP A 23 4.93 4.92 -24.92
CA ASP A 23 5.30 5.02 -23.52
C ASP A 23 4.39 4.18 -22.63
N PHE A 24 3.06 4.29 -22.83
CA PHE A 24 2.08 3.48 -22.12
C PHE A 24 2.34 1.99 -22.31
N ASN A 25 2.51 1.52 -23.55
CA ASN A 25 2.74 0.12 -23.85
C ASN A 25 4.07 -0.40 -23.28
N ARG A 26 5.10 0.46 -23.23
CA ARG A 26 6.39 0.10 -22.60
C ARG A 26 6.21 -0.13 -21.10
N CYS A 27 5.51 0.76 -20.40
CA CYS A 27 5.17 0.57 -18.99
C CYS A 27 4.32 -0.69 -18.78
N GLN A 28 3.32 -0.90 -19.63
CA GLN A 28 2.44 -2.07 -19.56
C GLN A 28 3.20 -3.40 -19.67
N VAL A 29 4.15 -3.54 -20.61
CA VAL A 29 4.97 -4.75 -20.73
C VAL A 29 5.78 -5.00 -19.46
N GLN A 30 6.34 -3.96 -18.86
CA GLN A 30 7.05 -4.06 -17.58
C GLN A 30 6.08 -4.52 -16.47
N HIS A 31 4.88 -3.95 -16.42
CA HIS A 31 3.89 -4.33 -15.40
C HIS A 31 3.42 -5.78 -15.53
N GLN A 32 3.34 -6.31 -16.76
CA GLN A 32 3.01 -7.72 -17.00
C GLN A 32 4.10 -8.66 -16.48
N LEU A 33 5.38 -8.32 -16.69
CA LEU A 33 6.52 -9.10 -16.19
C LEU A 33 6.56 -9.10 -14.66
N GLU A 34 6.33 -7.94 -14.05
CA GLU A 34 6.25 -7.79 -12.61
C GLU A 34 5.07 -8.56 -12.01
N TRP A 35 3.90 -8.50 -12.66
CA TRP A 35 2.74 -9.29 -12.25
C TRP A 35 3.07 -10.78 -12.27
N HIS A 36 3.70 -11.28 -13.33
CA HIS A 36 4.12 -12.67 -13.41
C HIS A 36 5.06 -13.06 -12.25
N GLY A 37 6.04 -12.20 -11.93
CA GLY A 37 6.93 -12.38 -10.79
C GLY A 37 6.20 -12.37 -9.45
N LEU A 38 5.21 -11.48 -9.28
CA LEU A 38 4.40 -11.39 -8.07
C LEU A 38 3.51 -12.62 -7.87
N GLN A 39 2.91 -13.16 -8.95
CA GLN A 39 2.15 -14.41 -8.92
C GLN A 39 3.04 -15.56 -8.45
N LYS A 40 4.23 -15.68 -9.03
CA LYS A 40 5.20 -16.71 -8.67
C LYS A 40 5.60 -16.59 -7.20
N TRP A 41 5.97 -15.39 -6.75
CA TRP A 41 6.28 -15.11 -5.34
C TRP A 41 5.14 -15.51 -4.41
N PHE A 42 3.89 -15.20 -4.75
CA PHE A 42 2.73 -15.52 -3.91
C PHE A 42 2.52 -17.03 -3.75
N ILE A 43 2.63 -17.79 -4.85
CA ILE A 43 2.42 -19.24 -4.87
C ILE A 43 3.58 -19.98 -4.21
N GLU A 44 4.83 -19.63 -4.55
CA GLU A 44 6.02 -20.32 -4.03
C GLU A 44 6.19 -20.17 -2.52
N ASN A 45 5.67 -19.09 -1.94
CA ASN A 45 5.66 -18.85 -0.50
C ASN A 45 4.42 -19.43 0.22
N GLY A 46 3.56 -20.17 -0.49
CA GLY A 46 2.37 -20.81 0.09
C GLY A 46 1.34 -19.82 0.63
N LEU A 47 1.36 -18.55 0.21
CA LEU A 47 0.48 -17.52 0.76
C LEU A 47 -1.01 -17.75 0.45
N GLU A 48 -1.30 -18.61 -0.53
CA GLU A 48 -2.66 -19.06 -0.85
C GLU A 48 -3.34 -19.81 0.31
N THR A 49 -2.57 -20.43 1.22
CA THR A 49 -3.12 -21.15 2.38
C THR A 49 -3.80 -20.23 3.39
N PHE A 50 -3.59 -18.91 3.29
CA PHE A 50 -4.20 -17.90 4.14
C PHE A 50 -5.50 -17.32 3.56
N GLY A 51 -6.03 -17.94 2.50
CA GLY A 51 -7.34 -17.59 1.94
C GLY A 51 -7.37 -16.29 1.12
N VAL A 52 -6.21 -15.79 0.70
CA VAL A 52 -6.12 -14.66 -0.25
C VAL A 52 -6.17 -15.21 -1.68
N ALA A 53 -7.12 -14.71 -2.48
CA ALA A 53 -7.22 -15.10 -3.88
C ALA A 53 -6.18 -14.36 -4.73
N LEU A 54 -5.61 -15.05 -5.74
CA LEU A 54 -4.67 -14.43 -6.68
C LEU A 54 -5.25 -13.19 -7.39
N ARG A 55 -6.58 -13.17 -7.58
CA ARG A 55 -7.28 -11.99 -8.13
C ARG A 55 -7.14 -10.77 -7.23
N ASP A 56 -7.15 -10.93 -5.91
CA ASP A 56 -7.01 -9.79 -4.99
C ASP A 56 -5.55 -9.32 -4.91
N VAL A 57 -4.58 -10.24 -5.06
CA VAL A 57 -3.16 -9.90 -5.29
C VAL A 57 -2.99 -9.06 -6.57
N LEU A 58 -3.66 -9.46 -7.67
CA LEU A 58 -3.66 -8.69 -8.92
C LEU A 58 -4.26 -7.29 -8.73
N ARG A 59 -5.35 -7.17 -7.98
CA ARG A 59 -5.99 -5.89 -7.70
C ARG A 59 -5.10 -4.99 -6.85
N ALA A 60 -4.44 -5.53 -5.83
CA ALA A 60 -3.45 -4.78 -5.04
C ALA A 60 -2.28 -4.30 -5.91
N TYR A 61 -1.76 -5.16 -6.79
CA TYR A 61 -0.72 -4.79 -7.74
C TYR A 61 -1.19 -3.71 -8.73
N PHE A 62 -2.39 -3.84 -9.27
CA PHE A 62 -2.98 -2.84 -10.16
C PHE A 62 -3.08 -1.46 -9.50
N LEU A 63 -3.50 -1.38 -8.23
CA LEU A 63 -3.57 -0.10 -7.50
C LEU A 63 -2.18 0.54 -7.37
N ALA A 64 -1.17 -0.26 -7.03
CA ALA A 64 0.21 0.21 -6.98
C ALA A 64 0.71 0.67 -8.36
N ALA A 65 0.45 -0.12 -9.41
CA ALA A 65 0.88 0.17 -10.78
C ALA A 65 0.19 1.39 -11.40
N ALA A 66 -1.07 1.64 -11.07
CA ALA A 66 -1.79 2.82 -11.52
C ALA A 66 -1.29 4.11 -10.85
N CYS A 67 -0.68 4.01 -9.65
CA CYS A 67 -0.16 5.14 -8.89
C CYS A 67 1.32 5.41 -9.14
N ILE A 68 2.13 4.35 -9.23
CA ILE A 68 3.58 4.41 -9.46
C ILE A 68 3.85 3.61 -10.73
N PHE A 69 3.59 4.21 -11.89
CA PHE A 69 3.64 3.49 -13.17
C PHE A 69 5.04 3.46 -13.79
N GLU A 70 5.94 4.35 -13.36
CA GLU A 70 7.25 4.52 -13.97
C GLU A 70 8.11 3.25 -13.83
N PRO A 71 8.80 2.80 -14.90
CA PRO A 71 9.65 1.62 -14.84
C PRO A 71 10.80 1.73 -13.82
N SER A 72 11.31 2.94 -13.58
CA SER A 72 12.39 3.19 -12.62
C SER A 72 11.97 3.01 -11.16
N ARG A 73 10.66 2.94 -10.88
CA ARG A 73 10.10 2.85 -9.53
C ARG A 73 9.49 1.47 -9.23
N ALA A 74 10.02 0.42 -9.88
CA ALA A 74 9.54 -0.95 -9.74
C ALA A 74 9.60 -1.46 -8.30
N THR A 75 10.68 -1.17 -7.56
CA THR A 75 10.85 -1.57 -6.16
C THR A 75 9.73 -0.99 -5.28
N GLU A 76 9.42 0.30 -5.41
CA GLU A 76 8.34 0.97 -4.67
C GLU A 76 6.97 0.35 -4.98
N ARG A 77 6.69 0.10 -6.25
CA ARG A 77 5.43 -0.50 -6.72
C ARG A 77 5.25 -1.94 -6.24
N LEU A 78 6.29 -2.77 -6.35
CA LEU A 78 6.26 -4.17 -5.89
C LEU A 78 6.20 -4.24 -4.37
N ALA A 79 6.94 -3.38 -3.66
CA ALA A 79 6.87 -3.25 -2.21
C ALA A 79 5.45 -2.92 -1.77
N TRP A 80 4.81 -1.94 -2.41
CA TRP A 80 3.41 -1.59 -2.14
C TRP A 80 2.51 -2.83 -2.23
N ALA A 81 2.49 -3.51 -3.38
CA ALA A 81 1.62 -4.65 -3.60
C ALA A 81 1.84 -5.78 -2.57
N LYS A 82 3.11 -6.10 -2.26
CA LYS A 82 3.47 -7.14 -1.30
C LYS A 82 3.10 -6.75 0.14
N VAL A 83 3.33 -5.50 0.55
CA VAL A 83 2.95 -5.00 1.88
C VAL A 83 1.44 -5.06 2.05
N SER A 84 0.66 -4.61 1.06
CA SER A 84 -0.80 -4.67 1.11
C SER A 84 -1.32 -6.10 1.31
N VAL A 85 -0.71 -7.09 0.65
CA VAL A 85 -1.09 -8.51 0.77
C VAL A 85 -0.64 -9.09 2.12
N LEU A 86 0.62 -8.89 2.50
CA LEU A 86 1.18 -9.42 3.74
C LEU A 86 0.50 -8.83 4.97
N ALA A 87 0.28 -7.51 5.02
CA ALA A 87 -0.41 -6.86 6.12
C ALA A 87 -1.82 -7.43 6.29
N ASN A 88 -2.57 -7.60 5.20
CA ASN A 88 -3.90 -8.22 5.24
C ASN A 88 -3.86 -9.69 5.72
N ILE A 89 -2.87 -10.48 5.28
CA ILE A 89 -2.71 -11.88 5.75
C ILE A 89 -2.37 -11.90 7.24
N ILE A 90 -1.44 -11.08 7.68
CA ILE A 90 -1.01 -11.00 9.08
C ILE A 90 -2.18 -10.54 9.96
N THR A 91 -2.92 -9.50 9.57
CA THR A 91 -4.14 -9.07 10.28
C THR A 91 -5.15 -10.21 10.41
N LYS A 92 -5.42 -10.97 9.33
CA LYS A 92 -6.31 -12.14 9.40
C LYS A 92 -5.81 -13.21 10.35
N TYR A 93 -4.51 -13.51 10.28
CA TYR A 93 -3.88 -14.54 11.08
C TYR A 93 -3.91 -14.20 12.57
N LEU A 94 -3.52 -12.97 12.93
CA LEU A 94 -3.50 -12.49 14.31
C LEU A 94 -4.92 -12.44 14.93
N HIS A 95 -5.94 -12.12 14.14
CA HIS A 95 -7.33 -12.14 14.62
C HIS A 95 -7.92 -13.56 14.73
N SER A 96 -7.43 -14.53 13.95
CA SER A 96 -7.97 -15.90 13.97
C SER A 96 -7.35 -16.79 15.04
N ASP A 97 -6.08 -16.56 15.39
CA ASP A 97 -5.33 -17.38 16.33
C ASP A 97 -4.87 -16.52 17.53
N LEU A 98 -5.23 -16.93 18.76
CA LEU A 98 -4.85 -16.31 20.03
C LEU A 98 -3.32 -16.25 20.30
N SER A 99 -2.49 -16.58 19.30
CA SER A 99 -1.02 -16.61 19.37
C SER A 99 -0.35 -15.36 18.79
N GLY A 100 -1.10 -14.26 18.56
CA GLY A 100 -0.55 -13.09 17.88
C GLY A 100 0.69 -12.48 18.53
N ASN A 101 0.79 -12.57 19.86
CA ASN A 101 1.97 -12.17 20.62
C ASN A 101 3.20 -13.03 20.29
N GLU A 102 3.03 -14.34 20.09
CA GLU A 102 4.13 -15.28 19.79
C GLU A 102 4.76 -14.98 18.43
N MET A 103 3.94 -14.71 17.41
CA MET A 103 4.41 -14.33 16.07
C MET A 103 5.23 -13.03 16.10
N MET A 104 4.74 -12.01 16.80
CA MET A 104 5.46 -10.74 16.91
C MET A 104 6.76 -10.92 17.67
N GLU A 105 6.76 -11.65 18.79
CA GLU A 105 7.99 -11.97 19.54
C GLU A 105 9.02 -12.69 18.66
N ARG A 106 8.61 -13.72 17.91
CA ARG A 106 9.52 -14.41 16.99
C ARG A 106 10.05 -13.51 15.89
N PHE A 107 9.23 -12.64 15.33
CA PHE A 107 9.69 -11.70 14.32
C PHE A 107 10.68 -10.67 14.92
N MET A 108 10.42 -10.15 16.11
CA MET A 108 11.33 -9.23 16.82
C MET A 108 12.69 -9.89 17.10
N HIS A 109 12.68 -11.13 17.59
CA HIS A 109 13.90 -11.84 18.01
C HIS A 109 14.64 -12.54 16.87
N GLY A 110 13.97 -12.86 15.75
CA GLY A 110 14.56 -13.54 14.59
C GLY A 110 15.65 -12.75 13.86
N GLY A 111 15.84 -11.45 14.15
CA GLY A 111 16.89 -10.61 13.59
C GLY A 111 18.11 -10.39 14.48
N LEU A 112 18.07 -10.83 15.74
CA LEU A 112 19.17 -10.66 16.71
C LEU A 112 19.88 -12.00 16.91
N HIS A 113 20.92 -12.22 16.11
CA HIS A 113 21.94 -13.27 16.23
C HIS A 113 21.56 -14.73 15.91
N GLU A 114 22.00 -15.14 14.73
CA GLU A 114 22.56 -16.47 14.42
C GLU A 114 23.86 -16.70 15.22
N GLY A 115 23.75 -16.70 16.55
CA GLY A 115 24.91 -16.78 17.44
C GLY A 115 24.55 -17.35 18.79
N ASN A 116 24.60 -18.68 18.90
CA ASN A 116 24.78 -19.43 20.15
C ASN A 116 23.97 -18.92 21.37
N SER A 117 22.65 -18.79 21.23
CA SER A 117 21.78 -18.75 22.41
C SER A 117 21.02 -20.06 22.52
N THR A 118 21.25 -20.74 23.64
CA THR A 118 20.69 -22.01 24.10
C THR A 118 19.21 -21.88 24.45
N ILE A 119 18.43 -21.23 23.59
CA ILE A 119 17.02 -21.02 23.83
C ILE A 119 16.26 -21.69 22.69
N SER A 120 15.75 -22.87 22.99
CA SER A 120 14.72 -23.53 22.19
C SER A 120 13.44 -22.71 22.29
N TRP A 121 13.39 -21.57 21.61
CA TRP A 121 12.16 -20.81 21.44
C TRP A 121 11.17 -21.70 20.70
N ARG A 122 9.92 -21.76 21.18
CA ARG A 122 8.92 -22.71 20.70
C ARG A 122 8.87 -22.69 19.18
N LYS A 123 8.91 -23.88 18.58
CA LYS A 123 8.56 -24.03 17.17
C LYS A 123 7.12 -23.54 17.04
N GLY A 124 6.93 -22.43 16.34
CA GLY A 124 5.59 -21.96 16.01
C GLY A 124 4.87 -22.96 15.14
N ASP A 125 3.61 -22.69 14.85
CA ASP A 125 2.90 -23.53 13.90
C ASP A 125 3.48 -23.35 12.47
N ALA A 126 3.07 -24.23 11.55
CA ALA A 126 3.58 -24.18 10.19
C ALA A 126 3.23 -22.87 9.45
N LYS A 127 2.14 -22.20 9.81
CA LYS A 127 1.70 -20.95 9.19
C LYS A 127 2.53 -19.77 9.71
N GLU A 128 2.82 -19.73 11.00
CA GLU A 128 3.68 -18.74 11.62
C GLU A 128 5.10 -18.80 11.04
N ASP A 129 5.66 -20.02 10.91
CA ASP A 129 6.96 -20.24 10.27
C ASP A 129 7.01 -19.71 8.83
N ILE A 130 5.93 -19.92 8.07
CA ILE A 130 5.79 -19.36 6.71
C ILE A 130 5.78 -17.83 6.78
N LEU A 131 4.92 -17.20 7.58
CA LEU A 131 4.78 -15.76 7.59
C LEU A 131 6.04 -15.03 8.05
N VAL A 132 6.68 -15.51 9.12
CA VAL A 132 7.94 -14.95 9.62
C VAL A 132 9.05 -15.10 8.56
N GLY A 133 9.15 -16.28 7.93
CA GLY A 133 10.13 -16.55 6.88
C GLY A 133 9.93 -15.65 5.65
N VAL A 134 8.69 -15.52 5.18
CA VAL A 134 8.34 -14.68 4.03
C VAL A 134 8.63 -13.21 4.31
N LEU A 135 8.26 -12.73 5.50
CA LEU A 135 8.48 -11.34 5.89
C LEU A 135 9.97 -11.02 5.99
N GLN A 136 10.77 -11.93 6.56
CA GLN A 136 12.22 -11.79 6.63
C GLN A 136 12.84 -11.73 5.23
N GLN A 137 12.52 -12.69 4.36
CA GLN A 137 13.02 -12.72 2.98
C GLN A 137 12.62 -11.47 2.19
N PHE A 138 11.39 -10.98 2.40
CA PHE A 138 10.90 -9.77 1.76
C PHE A 138 11.70 -8.53 2.20
N ILE A 139 11.97 -8.38 3.49
CA ILE A 139 12.76 -7.26 4.03
C ILE A 139 14.21 -7.34 3.54
N ASP A 140 14.81 -8.52 3.53
CA ASP A 140 16.18 -8.73 3.04
C ASP A 140 16.29 -8.37 1.55
N LEU A 141 15.30 -8.75 0.74
CA LEU A 141 15.23 -8.39 -0.67
C LEU A 141 15.09 -6.88 -0.87
N LEU A 142 14.14 -6.23 -0.18
CA LEU A 142 13.97 -4.78 -0.29
C LEU A 142 15.22 -4.00 0.14
N ALA A 143 15.90 -4.45 1.19
CA ALA A 143 17.13 -3.84 1.65
C ALA A 143 18.28 -3.93 0.62
N GLN A 144 18.29 -4.97 -0.22
CA GLN A 144 19.25 -5.13 -1.32
C GLN A 144 18.87 -4.32 -2.56
N GLU A 145 17.57 -4.22 -2.87
CA GLU A 145 17.06 -3.53 -4.06
C GLU A 145 16.96 -2.01 -3.89
N THR A 146 16.91 -1.52 -2.65
CA THR A 146 16.88 -0.07 -2.36
C THR A 146 18.26 0.53 -2.64
N LEU A 147 18.32 1.61 -3.43
CA LEU A 147 19.58 2.32 -3.66
C LEU A 147 20.17 2.77 -2.33
N PRO A 148 21.44 2.45 -2.01
CA PRO A 148 22.04 2.85 -0.75
C PRO A 148 22.17 4.38 -0.70
N VAL A 149 21.30 5.02 0.09
CA VAL A 149 21.39 6.45 0.41
C VAL A 149 22.52 6.63 1.42
N GLY A 150 23.78 6.55 0.97
CA GLY A 150 24.97 6.70 1.81
C GLY A 150 25.19 5.64 2.90
N GLU A 151 24.12 5.01 3.38
CA GLU A 151 24.04 4.01 4.44
C GLU A 151 23.77 2.64 3.81
N GLY A 152 24.44 1.61 4.31
CA GLY A 152 24.42 0.27 3.71
C GLY A 152 23.10 -0.50 3.89
N PRO A 153 22.94 -1.66 3.23
CA PRO A 153 21.72 -2.48 3.28
C PRO A 153 21.24 -2.82 4.69
N MET A 154 22.15 -2.96 5.65
CA MET A 154 21.82 -3.25 7.05
C MET A 154 20.96 -2.13 7.70
N TYR A 155 21.21 -0.87 7.35
CA TYR A 155 20.42 0.25 7.86
C TYR A 155 18.98 0.21 7.33
N ILE A 156 18.83 0.01 6.01
CA ILE A 156 17.52 -0.12 5.36
C ILE A 156 16.75 -1.31 5.93
N ASN A 157 17.42 -2.45 6.13
CA ASN A 157 16.83 -3.63 6.76
C ASN A 157 16.26 -3.30 8.14
N ASN A 158 17.05 -2.62 8.99
CA ASN A 158 16.60 -2.22 10.32
C ASN A 158 15.38 -1.28 10.27
N LEU A 159 15.35 -0.32 9.34
CA LEU A 159 14.20 0.58 9.17
C LEU A 159 12.92 -0.17 8.76
N LEU A 160 13.04 -1.10 7.82
CA LEU A 160 11.92 -1.94 7.38
C LEU A 160 11.42 -2.83 8.52
N ARG A 161 12.33 -3.47 9.27
CA ARG A 161 11.98 -4.27 10.46
C ARG A 161 11.25 -3.42 11.50
N CYS A 162 11.77 -2.24 11.83
CA CYS A 162 11.12 -1.32 12.77
C CYS A 162 9.70 -0.93 12.30
N ALA A 163 9.52 -0.64 11.00
CA ALA A 163 8.20 -0.32 10.46
C ALA A 163 7.17 -1.44 10.68
N TRP A 164 7.56 -2.69 10.41
CA TRP A 164 6.70 -3.86 10.63
C TRP A 164 6.42 -4.13 12.11
N ILE A 165 7.43 -4.01 12.98
CA ILE A 165 7.27 -4.20 14.43
C ILE A 165 6.32 -3.15 15.01
N GLU A 166 6.53 -1.87 14.67
CA GLU A 166 5.67 -0.76 15.12
C GLU A 166 4.21 -0.99 14.69
N TRP A 167 3.99 -1.43 13.44
CA TRP A 167 2.64 -1.73 12.92
C TRP A 167 2.00 -2.92 13.65
N MET A 168 2.72 -4.03 13.85
CA MET A 168 2.19 -5.19 14.58
C MET A 168 1.86 -4.86 16.04
N MET A 169 2.69 -4.03 16.71
CA MET A 169 2.41 -3.55 18.07
C MET A 169 1.11 -2.76 18.14
N GLN A 170 0.88 -1.88 17.17
CA GLN A 170 -0.37 -1.11 17.11
C GLN A 170 -1.58 -1.98 16.78
N LEU A 171 -1.39 -3.03 15.99
CA LEU A 171 -2.45 -3.98 15.65
C LEU A 171 -2.88 -4.81 16.86
N ILE A 172 -1.93 -5.34 17.63
CA ILE A 172 -2.20 -6.13 18.85
C ILE A 172 -2.81 -5.26 19.95
N ASN A 173 -2.24 -4.08 20.23
CA ASN A 173 -2.73 -3.20 21.30
C ASN A 173 -4.15 -2.67 21.03
N ARG A 174 -4.63 -2.69 19.79
CA ARG A 174 -5.99 -2.29 19.41
C ARG A 174 -7.06 -3.28 19.93
N GLU A 175 -6.67 -4.52 20.20
CA GLU A 175 -7.56 -5.58 20.69
C GLU A 175 -7.92 -5.41 22.17
N ASP A 176 -7.06 -4.78 22.98
CA ASP A 176 -7.28 -4.59 24.43
C ASP A 176 -8.21 -3.40 24.77
N ASP A 177 -8.28 -2.37 23.92
CA ASP A 177 -9.01 -1.13 24.21
C ASP A 177 -10.51 -1.16 23.84
N THR A 178 -10.97 -2.18 23.11
CA THR A 178 -12.34 -2.24 22.57
C THR A 178 -13.10 -3.45 23.11
N TYR A 179 -13.64 -3.33 24.33
CA TYR A 179 -14.62 -4.27 24.89
C TYR A 179 -16.01 -4.09 24.24
N ASP A 180 -16.05 -3.83 22.93
CA ASP A 180 -17.27 -3.86 22.13
C ASP A 180 -17.07 -4.89 21.03
N SER A 181 -17.80 -6.00 21.19
CA SER A 181 -17.81 -7.20 20.37
C SER A 181 -18.44 -6.94 18.98
N SER A 182 -17.99 -5.91 18.27
CA SER A 182 -18.14 -5.86 16.82
C SER A 182 -16.94 -6.59 16.23
N VAL A 183 -17.22 -7.72 15.59
CA VAL A 183 -16.22 -8.54 14.90
C VAL A 183 -15.43 -7.64 13.95
N ILE A 184 -14.18 -7.29 14.29
CA ILE A 184 -13.30 -6.55 13.40
C ILE A 184 -12.93 -7.51 12.28
N GLN A 185 -13.73 -7.50 11.23
CA GLN A 185 -13.48 -8.29 10.04
C GLN A 185 -12.23 -7.72 9.36
N ALA A 186 -11.22 -8.56 9.14
CA ALA A 186 -10.06 -8.14 8.36
C ALA A 186 -10.54 -7.64 6.99
N GLY A 187 -10.22 -6.37 6.70
CA GLY A 187 -10.66 -5.72 5.47
C GLY A 187 -10.05 -6.34 4.21
N SER A 188 -10.25 -5.65 3.10
CA SER A 188 -9.62 -5.98 1.83
C SER A 188 -8.15 -5.55 1.81
N CYS A 189 -7.28 -6.27 1.11
CA CYS A 189 -5.91 -5.81 0.83
C CYS A 189 -5.85 -4.57 -0.10
N MET A 190 -7.01 -4.04 -0.51
CA MET A 190 -7.13 -2.85 -1.37
C MET A 190 -7.53 -1.57 -0.63
N VAL A 191 -8.08 -1.67 0.60
CA VAL A 191 -8.52 -0.51 1.39
C VAL A 191 -7.94 -0.62 2.78
N HIS A 192 -6.98 0.25 3.05
CA HIS A 192 -6.14 0.19 4.24
C HIS A 192 -6.72 1.01 5.39
N ASP A 193 -6.71 0.45 6.59
CA ASP A 193 -6.91 1.23 7.82
C ASP A 193 -5.77 2.23 8.05
N LYS A 194 -5.91 3.10 9.06
CA LYS A 194 -4.90 4.10 9.41
C LYS A 194 -3.48 3.54 9.55
N GLN A 195 -3.31 2.41 10.26
CA GLN A 195 -1.99 1.87 10.58
C GLN A 195 -1.38 1.16 9.38
N THR A 196 -2.18 0.39 8.65
CA THR A 196 -1.73 -0.25 7.41
C THR A 196 -1.35 0.79 6.36
N PHE A 197 -2.09 1.91 6.29
CA PHE A 197 -1.73 3.06 5.47
C PHE A 197 -0.35 3.64 5.83
N LEU A 198 -0.09 3.87 7.12
CA LEU A 198 1.19 4.43 7.59
C LEU A 198 2.36 3.46 7.34
N LEU A 199 2.17 2.17 7.59
CA LEU A 199 3.15 1.12 7.27
C LEU A 199 3.51 1.15 5.78
N LEU A 200 2.48 1.14 4.93
CA LEU A 200 2.63 1.13 3.48
C LEU A 200 3.42 2.34 2.98
N VAL A 201 3.04 3.54 3.41
CA VAL A 201 3.74 4.78 3.05
C VAL A 201 5.18 4.75 3.53
N LYS A 202 5.44 4.34 4.78
CA LYS A 202 6.80 4.26 5.34
C LYS A 202 7.69 3.33 4.50
N ILE A 203 7.17 2.16 4.09
CA ILE A 203 7.92 1.22 3.25
C ILE A 203 8.16 1.79 1.85
N ILE A 204 7.17 2.44 1.23
CA ILE A 204 7.35 3.08 -0.09
C ILE A 204 8.43 4.16 -0.03
N GLU A 205 8.42 5.02 0.99
CA GLU A 205 9.41 6.09 1.14
C GLU A 205 10.82 5.53 1.42
N ILE A 206 10.94 4.43 2.19
CA ILE A 206 12.21 3.73 2.37
C ILE A 206 12.72 3.19 1.02
N CYS A 207 11.88 2.48 0.27
CA CYS A 207 12.26 1.92 -1.04
C CYS A 207 12.61 3.02 -2.07
N GLY A 208 11.98 4.19 -1.93
CA GLY A 208 12.24 5.37 -2.76
C GLY A 208 13.47 6.18 -2.33
N GLY A 209 14.16 5.82 -1.24
CA GLY A 209 15.29 6.57 -0.71
C GLY A 209 14.93 7.92 -0.09
N ARG A 210 13.66 8.15 0.27
CA ARG A 210 13.11 9.43 0.75
C ARG A 210 12.94 9.50 2.26
N ILE A 211 13.77 8.78 3.01
CA ILE A 211 13.70 8.68 4.47
C ILE A 211 13.84 10.06 5.15
N GLY A 212 14.76 10.90 4.65
CA GLY A 212 14.98 12.25 5.17
C GLY A 212 13.81 13.20 4.91
N GLU A 213 13.20 13.11 3.72
CA GLU A 213 11.99 13.88 3.36
C GLU A 213 10.81 13.46 4.23
N ALA A 214 10.54 12.16 4.34
CA ALA A 214 9.49 11.63 5.20
C ALA A 214 9.67 12.07 6.66
N SER A 215 10.92 12.04 7.17
CA SER A 215 11.25 12.48 8.52
C SER A 215 11.04 13.98 8.72
N SER A 216 11.41 14.81 7.73
CA SER A 216 11.13 16.26 7.74
C SER A 216 9.63 16.53 7.78
N MET A 217 8.86 15.81 6.97
CA MET A 217 7.41 15.96 6.91
C MET A 217 6.74 15.63 8.24
N ILE A 218 7.15 14.54 8.91
CA ILE A 218 6.63 14.14 10.23
C ILE A 218 6.94 15.21 11.29
N ASN A 219 8.13 15.83 11.24
CA ASN A 219 8.56 16.82 12.23
C ASN A 219 7.95 18.21 12.00
N SER A 220 7.43 18.48 10.80
CA SER A 220 6.74 19.73 10.48
C SER A 220 5.28 19.70 10.93
N LYS A 221 4.75 20.82 11.43
CA LYS A 221 3.33 20.91 11.84
C LYS A 221 2.39 20.65 10.65
N ASP A 222 2.70 21.24 9.49
CA ASP A 222 1.87 21.12 8.29
C ASP A 222 1.93 19.72 7.70
N GLY A 223 3.11 19.09 7.68
CA GLY A 223 3.28 17.71 7.24
C GLY A 223 2.61 16.70 8.18
N ALA A 224 2.72 16.89 9.49
CA ALA A 224 2.00 16.07 10.48
C ALA A 224 0.48 16.17 10.31
N CYS A 225 -0.05 17.39 10.10
CA CYS A 225 -1.47 17.61 9.81
C CYS A 225 -1.90 16.88 8.53
N PHE A 226 -1.10 16.99 7.46
CA PHE A 226 -1.36 16.31 6.20
C PHE A 226 -1.39 14.79 6.34
N ILE A 227 -0.42 14.20 7.06
CA ILE A 227 -0.38 12.75 7.34
C ILE A 227 -1.61 12.33 8.16
N GLN A 228 -1.98 13.10 9.19
CA GLN A 228 -3.15 12.83 10.00
C GLN A 228 -4.44 12.83 9.17
N LEU A 229 -4.63 13.85 8.33
CA LEU A 229 -5.79 13.96 7.45
C LEU A 229 -5.84 12.78 6.46
N ALA A 230 -4.74 12.49 5.76
CA ALA A 230 -4.64 11.39 4.81
C ALA A 230 -4.96 10.03 5.46
N SER A 231 -4.35 9.77 6.63
CA SER A 231 -4.55 8.52 7.36
C SER A 231 -5.97 8.37 7.93
N SER A 232 -6.60 9.48 8.34
CA SER A 232 -8.01 9.53 8.77
C SER A 232 -8.97 9.20 7.63
N ILE A 233 -8.71 9.72 6.42
CA ILE A 233 -9.53 9.41 5.23
C ILE A 233 -9.47 7.91 4.93
N CYS A 234 -8.28 7.30 4.94
CA CYS A 234 -8.12 5.86 4.75
C CYS A 234 -8.86 5.05 5.83
N ASP A 235 -8.79 5.47 7.10
CA ASP A 235 -9.52 4.81 8.19
C ASP A 235 -11.04 4.88 8.01
N ASN A 236 -11.58 6.03 7.61
CA ASN A 236 -13.02 6.18 7.33
C ASN A 236 -13.44 5.34 6.11
N LEU A 237 -12.61 5.28 5.06
CA LEU A 237 -12.86 4.43 3.88
C LEU A 237 -12.87 2.94 4.25
N HIS A 238 -11.92 2.52 5.08
CA HIS A 238 -11.84 1.15 5.59
C HIS A 238 -13.08 0.81 6.43
N HIS A 239 -13.45 1.68 7.38
CA HIS A 239 -14.64 1.49 8.21
C HIS A 239 -15.93 1.42 7.38
N LYS A 240 -16.09 2.30 6.37
CA LYS A 240 -17.21 2.25 5.42
C LYS A 240 -17.27 0.91 4.68
N MET A 241 -16.13 0.41 4.23
CA MET A 241 -16.05 -0.87 3.54
C MET A 241 -16.47 -2.03 4.45
N LEU A 242 -16.08 -2.02 5.73
CA LEU A 242 -16.52 -3.03 6.70
C LEU A 242 -18.03 -2.97 6.93
N LEU A 243 -18.58 -1.78 7.18
CA LEU A 243 -20.03 -1.59 7.38
C LEU A 243 -20.87 -2.00 6.16
N SER A 244 -20.32 -1.91 4.95
CA SER A 244 -21.02 -2.37 3.73
C SER A 244 -21.11 -3.90 3.61
N GLN A 245 -20.35 -4.65 4.39
CA GLN A 245 -20.37 -6.12 4.42
C GLN A 245 -21.34 -6.65 5.49
N ASP A 246 -21.75 -5.82 6.44
CA ASP A 246 -22.73 -6.17 7.46
C ASP A 246 -24.17 -6.11 6.90
N THR A 247 -24.95 -7.13 7.26
CA THR A 247 -26.34 -7.32 6.77
C THR A 247 -27.31 -6.25 7.30
N GLU A 248 -26.98 -5.59 8.41
CA GLU A 248 -27.75 -4.49 9.01
C GLU A 248 -27.14 -3.15 8.61
N THR A 249 -27.33 -2.78 7.35
CA THR A 249 -26.72 -1.58 6.77
C THR A 249 -27.38 -0.32 7.35
N ASN A 250 -26.68 0.40 8.23
CA ASN A 250 -27.14 1.69 8.73
C ASN A 250 -26.87 2.79 7.69
N GLU A 251 -27.84 3.03 6.81
CA GLU A 251 -27.77 4.03 5.73
C GLU A 251 -27.34 5.42 6.23
N ALA A 252 -27.78 5.83 7.43
CA ALA A 252 -27.41 7.11 8.02
C ALA A 252 -25.93 7.17 8.43
N ALA A 253 -25.38 6.08 8.98
CA ALA A 253 -23.96 6.00 9.32
C ALA A 253 -23.09 6.01 8.05
N MET A 254 -23.52 5.34 6.99
CA MET A 254 -22.84 5.36 5.69
C MET A 254 -22.83 6.76 5.06
N SER A 255 -23.97 7.45 5.06
CA SER A 255 -24.09 8.82 4.54
C SER A 255 -23.17 9.78 5.31
N HIS A 256 -23.14 9.69 6.64
CA HIS A 256 -22.27 10.52 7.46
C HIS A 256 -20.77 10.26 7.19
N MET A 257 -20.37 9.00 6.97
CA MET A 257 -19.00 8.69 6.56
C MET A 257 -18.67 9.26 5.19
N ASP A 258 -19.60 9.23 4.23
CA ASP A 258 -19.39 9.80 2.91
C ASP A 258 -19.16 11.31 2.96
N GLU A 259 -19.94 12.03 3.76
CA GLU A 259 -19.72 13.47 4.00
C GLU A 259 -18.32 13.73 4.60
N LYS A 260 -17.90 12.92 5.59
CA LYS A 260 -16.59 13.05 6.23
C LYS A 260 -15.43 12.74 5.26
N ILE A 261 -15.57 11.70 4.45
CA ILE A 261 -14.58 11.30 3.44
C ILE A 261 -14.46 12.40 2.38
N GLU A 262 -15.58 12.91 1.87
CA GLU A 262 -15.59 13.94 0.84
C GLU A 262 -15.01 15.26 1.35
N ALA A 263 -15.41 15.72 2.55
CA ALA A 263 -14.81 16.88 3.19
C ALA A 263 -13.30 16.72 3.40
N GLY A 264 -12.86 15.55 3.88
CA GLY A 264 -11.45 15.24 4.04
C GLY A 264 -10.68 15.23 2.72
N MET A 265 -11.24 14.67 1.65
CA MET A 265 -10.63 14.65 0.30
C MET A 265 -10.50 16.07 -0.28
N GLN A 266 -11.48 16.93 -0.05
CA GLN A 266 -11.44 18.34 -0.46
C GLN A 266 -10.34 19.09 0.30
N GLU A 267 -10.29 18.95 1.62
CA GLU A 267 -9.26 19.56 2.46
C GLU A 267 -7.86 19.05 2.07
N LEU A 268 -7.70 17.75 1.85
CA LEU A 268 -6.43 17.14 1.45
C LEU A 268 -5.96 17.68 0.10
N THR A 269 -6.88 17.84 -0.85
CA THR A 269 -6.58 18.41 -2.17
C THR A 269 -6.19 19.89 -2.07
N GLN A 270 -6.89 20.67 -1.24
CA GLN A 270 -6.55 22.07 -0.99
C GLN A 270 -5.16 22.20 -0.34
N ASN A 271 -4.88 21.41 0.70
CA ASN A 271 -3.58 21.40 1.38
C ASN A 271 -2.45 21.00 0.42
N PHE A 272 -2.70 20.07 -0.51
CA PHE A 272 -1.72 19.71 -1.54
C PHE A 272 -1.45 20.87 -2.49
N LEU A 273 -2.49 21.55 -2.99
CA LEU A 273 -2.39 22.66 -3.95
C LEU A 273 -1.82 23.95 -3.36
N GLN A 274 -2.09 24.24 -2.08
CA GLN A 274 -1.61 25.44 -1.38
C GLN A 274 -0.12 25.38 -1.00
N THR A 275 0.55 24.25 -1.26
CA THR A 275 1.98 24.11 -0.98
C THR A 275 2.77 25.00 -1.96
N HIS A 276 3.04 26.24 -1.56
CA HIS A 276 3.93 27.14 -2.28
C HIS A 276 5.38 26.67 -2.13
N ASP A 277 5.98 26.20 -3.21
CA ASP A 277 7.42 26.23 -3.53
C ASP A 277 8.44 25.63 -2.53
N ASP A 278 8.03 24.81 -1.56
CA ASP A 278 8.97 24.08 -0.71
C ASP A 278 9.27 22.71 -1.35
N GLY A 279 10.13 22.73 -2.38
CA GLY A 279 10.45 21.59 -3.26
C GLY A 279 10.95 20.32 -2.54
N ALA A 280 11.26 20.41 -1.25
CA ALA A 280 11.70 19.30 -0.41
C ALA A 280 10.57 18.46 0.21
N SER A 281 9.28 18.85 0.13
CA SER A 281 8.14 18.11 0.74
C SER A 281 7.13 17.53 -0.26
N SER A 282 7.45 17.56 -1.55
CA SER A 282 6.47 17.34 -2.62
C SER A 282 6.27 15.87 -3.01
N GLU A 283 7.31 15.03 -2.91
CA GLU A 283 7.25 13.63 -3.33
C GLU A 283 6.54 12.78 -2.28
N THR A 284 6.89 12.92 -0.99
CA THR A 284 6.22 12.18 0.08
C THR A 284 4.72 12.55 0.16
N LYS A 285 4.37 13.83 -0.04
CA LYS A 285 2.96 14.26 -0.18
C LYS A 285 2.26 13.58 -1.35
N ARG A 286 2.95 13.42 -2.49
CA ARG A 286 2.40 12.72 -3.66
C ARG A 286 2.23 11.23 -3.39
N THR A 287 3.15 10.58 -2.67
CA THR A 287 3.00 9.19 -2.23
C THR A 287 1.76 9.03 -1.35
N LEU A 288 1.64 9.85 -0.29
CA LEU A 288 0.48 9.85 0.61
C LEU A 288 -0.83 10.02 -0.16
N LEU A 289 -0.90 11.03 -1.04
CA LEU A 289 -2.07 11.30 -1.86
C LEU A 289 -2.39 10.14 -2.82
N SER A 290 -1.37 9.48 -3.38
CA SER A 290 -1.54 8.33 -4.26
C SER A 290 -2.15 7.15 -3.51
N VAL A 291 -1.66 6.84 -2.31
CA VAL A 291 -2.23 5.77 -1.48
C VAL A 291 -3.67 6.11 -1.10
N VAL A 292 -3.98 7.35 -0.67
CA VAL A 292 -5.35 7.77 -0.37
C VAL A 292 -6.28 7.62 -1.57
N ARG A 293 -5.86 8.10 -2.75
CA ARG A 293 -6.64 7.98 -4.00
C ARG A 293 -6.88 6.52 -4.38
N SER A 294 -5.89 5.65 -4.17
CA SER A 294 -6.04 4.22 -4.43
C SER A 294 -7.09 3.58 -3.51
N CYS A 295 -7.08 3.90 -2.21
CA CYS A 295 -8.09 3.43 -1.25
C CYS A 295 -9.47 3.98 -1.61
N TYR A 296 -9.56 5.27 -1.95
CA TYR A 296 -10.81 5.90 -2.35
C TYR A 296 -11.40 5.25 -3.61
N TYR A 297 -10.57 4.99 -4.62
CA TYR A 297 -10.97 4.28 -5.83
C TYR A 297 -11.43 2.85 -5.50
N ALA A 298 -10.66 2.11 -4.69
CA ALA A 298 -11.00 0.73 -4.35
C ALA A 298 -12.30 0.61 -3.54
N ALA A 299 -12.59 1.56 -2.65
CA ALA A 299 -13.81 1.58 -1.85
C ALA A 299 -15.06 1.94 -2.64
N ASN A 300 -14.94 2.80 -3.67
CA ASN A 300 -16.09 3.34 -4.39
C ASN A 300 -16.28 2.74 -5.80
N CYS A 301 -15.27 2.08 -6.37
CA CYS A 301 -15.37 1.48 -7.70
C CYS A 301 -16.11 0.13 -7.66
N PRO A 302 -17.20 -0.07 -8.43
CA PRO A 302 -17.87 -1.36 -8.52
C PRO A 302 -16.92 -2.46 -9.02
N ARG A 303 -17.00 -3.67 -8.43
CA ARG A 303 -16.06 -4.79 -8.72
C ARG A 303 -15.91 -5.11 -10.21
N HIS A 304 -17.01 -5.09 -10.98
CA HIS A 304 -16.98 -5.38 -12.42
C HIS A 304 -16.28 -4.27 -13.22
N VAL A 305 -16.38 -3.01 -12.80
CA VAL A 305 -15.65 -1.89 -13.40
C VAL A 305 -14.18 -1.98 -13.04
N PHE A 306 -13.88 -2.32 -11.79
CA PHE A 306 -12.52 -2.54 -11.31
C PHE A 306 -11.81 -3.59 -12.16
N ASP A 307 -12.42 -4.76 -12.35
CA ASP A 307 -11.82 -5.85 -13.14
C ASP A 307 -11.65 -5.47 -14.61
N ARG A 308 -12.56 -4.67 -15.18
CA ARG A 308 -12.41 -4.10 -16.52
C ARG A 308 -11.22 -3.13 -16.60
N HIS A 309 -11.03 -2.29 -15.59
CA HIS A 309 -9.88 -1.38 -15.54
C HIS A 309 -8.56 -2.14 -15.42
N VAL A 310 -8.52 -3.20 -14.60
CA VAL A 310 -7.36 -4.11 -14.52
C VAL A 310 -7.05 -4.71 -15.90
N SER A 311 -8.06 -5.27 -16.57
CA SER A 311 -7.93 -5.81 -17.93
C SER A 311 -7.31 -4.80 -18.89
N LYS A 312 -7.89 -3.60 -18.93
CA LYS A 312 -7.47 -2.54 -19.84
C LYS A 312 -6.06 -2.05 -19.59
N VAL A 313 -5.74 -1.77 -18.34
CA VAL A 313 -4.47 -1.10 -18.00
C VAL A 313 -3.31 -2.10 -18.03
N ILE A 314 -3.51 -3.32 -17.53
CA ILE A 314 -2.42 -4.28 -17.40
C ILE A 314 -2.27 -5.16 -18.64
N PHE A 315 -3.35 -5.50 -19.35
CA PHE A 315 -3.33 -6.56 -20.37
C PHE A 315 -3.72 -6.13 -21.78
N GLU A 316 -4.42 -5.02 -21.97
CA GLU A 316 -4.86 -4.56 -23.30
C GLU A 316 -3.91 -3.49 -23.86
N HIS A 317 -3.20 -3.85 -24.94
CA HIS A 317 -2.25 -2.95 -25.62
C HIS A 317 -2.96 -1.79 -26.34
N VAL A 318 -2.35 -0.62 -26.35
CA VAL A 318 -2.87 0.57 -27.03
C VAL A 318 -2.35 0.60 -28.47
N PHE A 319 -3.24 0.69 -29.46
CA PHE A 319 -2.92 0.73 -30.89
C PHE A 319 -3.15 2.11 -31.51
#